data_AF-A0A7W2SYZ3-F1
#
_entry.id   AF-A0A7W2SYZ3-F1
#
_cell.length_a   1.000
_cell.length_b   1.000
_cell.length_c   1.000
_cell.angle_alpha   90.00
_cell.angle_beta   90.00
_cell.angle_gamma   90.00
#
_symmetry.space_group_name_H-M   'P 1'
#
loop_
_entity.id
_entity.type
_entity.pdbx_description
1 polymer ?
#
loop_
_entity_poly.entity_id
_entity_poly.type
_entity_poly.pdbx_seq_one_letter_code
_entity_poly.pdbx_strand_id
1 'polypeptide(L)'
;MNKKIIAIILVALAAYGIFVTLVVNFYDDSPANMQWEDREAYNQQFIAKLELKKFNFNSAIEQLGSPDITEAKIVNESRYQVSFYRTQHVKSDGITTQDECTALLFTNGILTAIGKTAYQQFKAF
;
A
#
# COMPACT_ATOMS: atom_id res chain seq x y z
N MET A 1 24.43 18.90 -40.13
CA MET A 1 23.06 18.47 -39.77
C MET A 1 22.08 19.59 -40.13
N ASN A 2 20.94 19.28 -40.75
CA ASN A 2 20.01 20.31 -41.24
C ASN A 2 19.36 21.05 -40.07
N LYS A 3 19.38 22.39 -40.08
CA LYS A 3 18.78 23.24 -39.02
C LYS A 3 17.31 22.90 -38.77
N LYS A 4 16.57 22.49 -39.81
CA LYS A 4 15.18 22.03 -39.69
C LYS A 4 15.07 20.74 -38.87
N ILE A 5 16.01 19.81 -39.05
CA ILE A 5 16.05 18.54 -38.31
C ILE A 5 16.38 18.80 -36.83
N ILE A 6 17.33 19.71 -36.55
CA ILE A 6 17.65 20.14 -35.18
C ILE A 6 16.42 20.74 -34.50
N ALA A 7 15.70 21.64 -35.19
CA ALA A 7 14.50 22.26 -34.65
C ALA A 7 13.40 21.24 -34.32
N ILE A 8 13.17 20.25 -35.19
CA ILE A 8 12.17 19.20 -34.96
C ILE A 8 12.55 18.34 -33.73
N ILE A 9 13.81 17.97 -33.59
CA ILE A 9 14.29 17.19 -32.43
C ILE A 9 14.07 17.97 -31.12
N LEU A 10 14.38 19.26 -31.11
CA LEU A 10 14.18 20.10 -29.93
C LEU A 10 12.69 20.23 -29.54
N VAL A 11 11.80 20.37 -30.53
CA VAL A 11 10.36 20.41 -30.28
C VAL A 11 9.86 19.06 -29.74
N ALA A 12 10.32 17.94 -30.30
CA ALA A 12 9.95 16.61 -29.83
C ALA A 12 10.41 16.37 -28.38
N LEU A 13 11.63 16.79 -28.04
CA LEU A 13 12.15 16.71 -26.67
C LEU A 13 11.34 17.60 -25.70
N ALA A 14 11.00 18.82 -26.10
CA ALA A 14 10.18 19.71 -25.29
C ALA A 14 8.77 19.14 -25.06
N ALA A 15 8.14 18.60 -26.12
CA ALA A 15 6.84 17.96 -26.03
C ALA A 15 6.89 16.72 -25.10
N TYR A 16 7.94 15.91 -25.20
CA TYR A 16 8.14 14.78 -24.30
C TYR A 16 8.34 15.23 -22.84
N GLY A 17 9.11 16.29 -22.59
CA GLY A 17 9.29 16.85 -21.25
C GLY A 17 7.97 17.34 -20.63
N ILE A 18 7.14 18.02 -21.44
CA ILE A 18 5.79 18.44 -21.02
C ILE A 18 4.93 17.21 -20.69
N PHE A 19 4.92 16.20 -21.55
CA PHE A 19 4.17 14.96 -21.33
C PHE A 19 4.56 14.27 -20.02
N VAL A 20 5.86 14.08 -19.76
CA VAL A 20 6.35 13.48 -18.51
C VAL A 20 5.92 14.29 -17.30
N THR A 21 6.02 15.63 -17.39
CA THR A 21 5.58 16.52 -16.31
C THR A 21 4.09 16.36 -16.03
N LEU A 22 3.27 16.26 -17.07
CA LEU A 22 1.83 16.04 -16.90
C LEU A 22 1.55 14.68 -16.25
N VAL A 23 2.19 13.60 -16.71
CA VAL A 23 1.98 12.26 -16.12
C VAL A 23 2.35 12.23 -14.65
N VAL A 24 3.53 12.74 -14.26
CA VAL A 24 3.98 12.72 -12.86
C VAL A 24 3.10 13.56 -11.92
N ASN A 25 2.50 14.64 -12.42
CA ASN A 25 1.69 15.54 -11.58
C ASN A 25 0.20 15.20 -11.56
N PHE A 26 -0.32 14.53 -12.60
CA PHE A 26 -1.77 14.32 -12.76
C PHE A 26 -2.18 12.85 -12.81
N TYR A 27 -1.26 11.89 -12.93
CA TYR A 27 -1.59 10.47 -12.86
C TYR A 27 -1.58 10.00 -11.40
N ASP A 28 -2.69 9.43 -10.96
CA ASP A 28 -2.85 8.90 -9.60
C ASP A 28 -2.29 7.46 -9.52
N ASP A 29 -1.04 7.34 -9.04
CA ASP A 29 -0.35 6.08 -8.83
C ASP A 29 -0.67 5.45 -7.45
N SER A 30 -1.90 5.63 -6.98
CA SER A 30 -2.36 5.02 -5.73
C SER A 30 -2.33 3.49 -5.81
N PRO A 31 -1.87 2.78 -4.75
CA PRO A 31 -1.94 1.32 -4.65
C PRO A 31 -3.35 0.73 -4.84
N ALA A 32 -4.39 1.55 -4.69
CA ALA A 32 -5.77 1.14 -4.94
C ALA A 32 -6.07 0.90 -6.44
N ASN A 33 -5.30 1.52 -7.35
CA ASN A 33 -5.46 1.39 -8.80
C ASN A 33 -4.53 0.33 -9.41
N MET A 34 -3.66 -0.30 -8.61
CA MET A 34 -2.75 -1.36 -9.07
C MET A 34 -3.51 -2.63 -9.44
N GLN A 35 -2.97 -3.40 -10.40
CA GLN A 35 -3.42 -4.77 -10.61
C GLN A 35 -3.16 -5.61 -9.35
N TRP A 36 -3.97 -6.64 -9.13
CA TRP A 36 -3.97 -7.36 -7.86
C TRP A 36 -2.61 -8.04 -7.59
N GLU A 37 -1.94 -8.54 -8.64
CA GLU A 37 -0.61 -9.15 -8.55
C GLU A 37 0.46 -8.15 -8.08
N ASP A 38 0.45 -6.95 -8.67
CA ASP A 38 1.39 -5.88 -8.32
C ASP A 38 1.13 -5.37 -6.91
N ARG A 39 -0.15 -5.23 -6.52
CA ARG A 39 -0.57 -4.82 -5.17
C ARG A 39 -0.11 -5.81 -4.11
N GLU A 40 -0.23 -7.11 -4.36
CA GLU A 40 0.25 -8.16 -3.46
C GLU A 40 1.77 -8.05 -3.22
N ALA A 41 2.55 -7.99 -4.31
CA ALA A 41 4.00 -7.90 -4.24
C ALA A 41 4.45 -6.59 -3.56
N TYR A 42 3.79 -5.48 -3.88
CA TYR A 42 4.03 -4.18 -3.25
C TYR A 42 3.74 -4.24 -1.74
N ASN A 43 2.56 -4.73 -1.34
CA ASN A 43 2.18 -4.85 0.07
C ASN A 43 3.19 -5.72 0.83
N GLN A 44 3.59 -6.86 0.26
CA GLN A 44 4.57 -7.76 0.87
C GLN A 44 5.91 -7.06 1.11
N GLN A 45 6.44 -6.37 0.09
CA GLN A 45 7.72 -5.68 0.19
C GLN A 45 7.68 -4.45 1.10
N PHE A 46 6.56 -3.72 1.09
CA PHE A 46 6.37 -2.55 1.94
C PHE A 46 6.26 -2.95 3.41
N ILE A 47 5.39 -3.91 3.71
CA ILE A 47 5.16 -4.40 5.08
C ILE A 47 6.45 -5.00 5.68
N ALA A 48 7.27 -5.68 4.88
CA ALA A 48 8.55 -6.22 5.33
C ALA A 48 9.55 -5.16 5.84
N LYS A 49 9.36 -3.89 5.48
CA LYS A 49 10.21 -2.76 5.88
C LYS A 49 9.63 -1.94 7.03
N LEU A 50 8.42 -2.26 7.50
CA LEU A 50 7.74 -1.48 8.53
C LEU A 50 8.44 -1.61 9.88
N GLU A 51 8.60 -0.47 10.54
CA GLU A 51 9.11 -0.41 11.89
C GLU A 51 7.97 -0.18 12.89
N LEU A 52 7.93 -1.04 13.92
CA LEU A 52 6.98 -0.91 15.01
C LEU A 52 7.14 0.44 15.72
N LYS A 53 6.03 0.98 16.22
CA LYS A 53 5.94 2.27 16.93
C LYS A 53 6.27 3.52 16.10
N LYS A 54 6.77 3.38 14.87
CA LYS A 54 7.03 4.51 13.95
C LYS A 54 5.96 4.67 12.87
N PHE A 55 5.23 3.60 12.57
CA PHE A 55 4.16 3.61 11.59
C PHE A 55 2.79 3.75 12.26
N ASN A 56 1.86 4.44 11.60
CA ASN A 56 0.51 4.67 12.10
C ASN A 56 -0.56 4.29 11.08
N PHE A 57 -1.81 4.18 11.52
CA PHE A 57 -2.91 3.71 10.68
C PHE A 57 -3.20 4.64 9.49
N ASN A 58 -3.10 5.96 9.65
CA ASN A 58 -3.34 6.89 8.54
C ASN A 58 -2.27 6.72 7.45
N SER A 59 -1.00 6.55 7.85
CA SER A 59 0.09 6.22 6.92
C SER A 59 -0.13 4.85 6.25
N ALA A 60 -0.75 3.89 6.93
CA ALA A 60 -1.14 2.62 6.31
C ALA A 60 -2.17 2.84 5.19
N ILE A 61 -3.19 3.67 5.41
CA ILE A 61 -4.19 3.99 4.39
C ILE A 61 -3.57 4.73 3.21
N GLU A 62 -2.68 5.69 3.47
CA GLU A 62 -2.00 6.46 2.42
C GLU A 62 -1.06 5.58 1.58
N GLN A 63 -0.31 4.68 2.22
CA GLN A 63 0.77 3.93 1.57
C GLN A 63 0.35 2.56 1.05
N LEU A 64 -0.66 1.90 1.64
CA LEU A 64 -1.14 0.56 1.27
C LEU A 64 -2.59 0.56 0.77
N GLY A 65 -3.28 1.70 0.85
CA GLY A 65 -4.70 1.81 0.54
C GLY A 65 -5.59 1.23 1.64
N SER A 66 -6.86 0.99 1.27
CA SER A 66 -7.82 0.36 2.18
C SER A 66 -7.47 -1.11 2.43
N PRO A 67 -7.50 -1.58 3.68
CA PRO A 67 -7.27 -3.00 3.99
C PRO A 67 -8.39 -3.88 3.45
N ASP A 68 -8.07 -5.12 3.11
CA ASP A 68 -9.03 -6.10 2.60
C ASP A 68 -9.97 -6.59 3.70
N ILE A 69 -9.48 -6.70 4.94
CA ILE A 69 -10.27 -7.06 6.13
C ILE A 69 -9.84 -6.14 7.28
N THR A 70 -10.79 -5.70 8.11
CA THR A 70 -10.51 -4.94 9.34
C THR A 70 -11.33 -5.48 10.50
N GLU A 71 -10.68 -5.72 11.63
CA GLU A 71 -11.34 -5.98 12.92
C GLU A 71 -10.87 -4.93 13.94
N ALA A 72 -11.77 -4.43 14.80
CA ALA A 72 -11.41 -3.46 15.83
C ALA A 72 -12.24 -3.64 17.10
N LYS A 73 -11.66 -3.29 18.26
CA LYS A 73 -12.33 -3.26 19.56
C LYS A 73 -11.70 -2.24 20.50
N ILE A 74 -12.45 -1.87 21.54
CA ILE A 74 -11.96 -1.01 22.63
C ILE A 74 -11.91 -1.87 23.89
N VAL A 75 -10.75 -1.90 24.55
CA VAL A 75 -10.54 -2.62 25.82
C VAL A 75 -9.77 -1.70 26.75
N ASN A 76 -10.26 -1.49 27.97
CA ASN A 76 -9.62 -0.61 28.97
C ASN A 76 -9.21 0.75 28.39
N GLU A 77 -10.16 1.44 27.73
CA GLU A 77 -9.98 2.75 27.06
C GLU A 77 -8.97 2.77 25.89
N SER A 78 -8.32 1.64 25.59
CA SER A 78 -7.40 1.50 24.47
C SER A 78 -8.12 0.95 23.24
N ARG A 79 -7.87 1.57 22.09
CA ARG A 79 -8.38 1.13 20.78
C ARG A 79 -7.40 0.14 20.15
N TYR A 80 -7.87 -1.06 19.88
CA TYR A 80 -7.14 -2.08 19.15
C TYR A 80 -7.79 -2.26 17.78
N GLN A 81 -6.99 -2.19 16.73
CA GLN A 81 -7.44 -2.39 15.36
C GLN A 81 -6.44 -3.28 14.64
N VAL A 82 -6.90 -4.37 14.05
CA VAL A 82 -6.10 -5.19 13.16
C VAL A 82 -6.60 -5.01 11.74
N SER A 83 -5.68 -4.70 10.84
CA SER A 83 -5.95 -4.52 9.40
C SER A 83 -5.19 -5.59 8.63
N PHE A 84 -5.85 -6.22 7.67
CA PHE A 84 -5.29 -7.27 6.86
C PHE A 84 -5.10 -6.76 5.44
N TYR A 85 -3.87 -6.89 4.94
CA TYR A 85 -3.51 -6.55 3.57
C TYR A 85 -3.08 -7.81 2.85
N ARG A 86 -3.63 -8.05 1.66
CA ARG A 86 -3.25 -9.18 0.81
C ARG A 86 -1.78 -9.08 0.43
N THR A 87 -1.01 -10.12 0.70
CA THR A 87 0.46 -10.18 0.48
C THR A 87 0.90 -11.45 -0.23
N GLN A 88 0.00 -12.39 -0.45
CA GLN A 88 0.30 -13.65 -1.12
C GLN A 88 -0.96 -14.23 -1.76
N HIS A 89 -0.79 -14.86 -2.91
CA HIS A 89 -1.85 -15.63 -3.55
C HIS A 89 -1.87 -17.06 -3.01
N VAL A 90 -3.01 -17.53 -2.53
CA VAL A 90 -3.23 -18.93 -2.12
C VAL A 90 -4.28 -19.59 -3.00
N LYS A 91 -5.37 -18.88 -3.36
CA LYS A 91 -6.47 -19.42 -4.16
C LYS A 91 -6.95 -18.43 -5.21
N SER A 92 -7.36 -18.95 -6.36
CA SER A 92 -7.91 -18.17 -7.48
C SER A 92 -9.44 -18.26 -7.55
N ASP A 93 -10.13 -18.09 -6.40
CA ASP A 93 -11.60 -18.14 -6.30
C ASP A 93 -12.26 -16.75 -6.30
N GLY A 94 -11.45 -15.68 -6.40
CA GLY A 94 -11.92 -14.29 -6.41
C GLY A 94 -12.28 -13.74 -5.03
N ILE A 95 -12.00 -14.48 -3.95
CA ILE A 95 -12.28 -14.07 -2.58
C ILE A 95 -10.96 -13.92 -1.82
N THR A 96 -10.74 -12.78 -1.17
CA THR A 96 -9.56 -12.59 -0.31
C THR A 96 -9.84 -13.16 1.08
N THR A 97 -9.01 -14.09 1.53
CA THR A 97 -9.10 -14.71 2.86
C THR A 97 -7.92 -14.33 3.75
N GLN A 98 -8.06 -14.49 5.08
CA GLN A 98 -7.01 -14.04 6.03
C GLN A 98 -5.67 -14.75 5.85
N ASP A 99 -5.65 -15.99 5.33
CA ASP A 99 -4.45 -16.76 5.01
C ASP A 99 -3.69 -16.24 3.77
N GLU A 100 -4.29 -15.34 3.01
CA GLU A 100 -3.66 -14.60 1.90
C GLU A 100 -3.09 -13.24 2.35
N CYS A 101 -3.30 -12.88 3.61
CA CYS A 101 -3.02 -11.54 4.12
C CYS A 101 -1.96 -11.51 5.22
N THR A 102 -1.25 -10.38 5.29
CA THR A 102 -0.45 -10.02 6.46
C THR A 102 -1.23 -9.05 7.35
N ALA A 103 -1.37 -9.41 8.62
CA ALA A 103 -2.05 -8.60 9.62
C ALA A 103 -1.14 -7.48 10.17
N LEU A 104 -1.67 -6.28 10.30
CA LEU A 104 -1.04 -5.14 10.98
C LEU A 104 -1.91 -4.77 12.18
N LEU A 105 -1.36 -4.91 13.39
CA LEU A 105 -2.05 -4.52 14.62
C LEU A 105 -1.66 -3.09 15.00
N PHE A 106 -2.67 -2.25 15.17
CA PHE A 106 -2.57 -0.88 15.65
C PHE A 106 -3.18 -0.76 17.05
N THR A 107 -2.42 -0.20 17.98
CA THR A 107 -2.89 0.20 19.30
C THR A 107 -2.93 1.71 19.36
N ASN A 108 -4.11 2.28 19.59
CA ASN A 108 -4.35 3.72 19.54
C ASN A 108 -3.82 4.38 18.25
N GLY A 109 -3.96 3.66 17.13
CA GLY A 109 -3.51 4.12 15.81
C GLY A 109 -2.03 3.90 15.51
N ILE A 110 -1.23 3.36 16.43
CA ILE A 110 0.20 3.10 16.24
C ILE A 110 0.47 1.62 16.01
N LEU A 111 1.30 1.29 15.02
CA LEU A 111 1.66 -0.09 14.69
C LEU A 111 2.44 -0.76 15.84
N THR A 112 1.89 -1.83 16.39
CA THR A 112 2.47 -2.56 17.54
C THR A 112 2.86 -4.00 17.22
N ALA A 113 2.26 -4.63 16.20
CA ALA A 113 2.66 -5.95 15.75
C ALA A 113 2.33 -6.20 14.26
N ILE A 114 3.03 -7.16 13.64
CA ILE A 114 2.89 -7.56 12.24
C ILE A 114 2.72 -9.09 12.14
N GLY A 115 1.96 -9.55 11.14
CA GLY A 115 1.79 -10.96 10.78
C GLY A 115 0.96 -11.76 11.77
N LYS A 116 1.25 -13.06 11.86
CA LYS A 116 0.49 -14.00 12.72
C LYS A 116 0.44 -13.56 14.18
N THR A 117 1.54 -13.02 14.71
CA THR A 117 1.64 -12.50 16.07
C THR A 117 0.68 -11.32 16.30
N ALA A 118 0.48 -10.46 15.29
CA ALA A 118 -0.44 -9.34 15.37
C ALA A 118 -1.89 -9.80 15.63
N TYR A 119 -2.34 -10.81 14.89
CA TYR A 119 -3.70 -11.32 15.06
C TYR A 119 -3.86 -12.10 16.37
N GLN A 120 -2.85 -12.87 16.78
CA GLN A 120 -2.86 -13.56 18.07
C GLN A 120 -2.96 -12.57 19.24
N GLN A 121 -2.17 -11.50 19.22
CA GLN A 121 -2.27 -10.43 20.22
C GLN A 121 -3.64 -9.76 20.18
N PHE A 122 -4.15 -9.45 18.99
CA PHE A 122 -5.49 -8.87 18.84
C PHE A 122 -6.57 -9.73 19.50
N LYS A 123 -6.54 -11.06 19.29
CA LYS A 123 -7.50 -11.98 19.93
C LYS A 123 -7.31 -12.12 21.44
N ALA A 124 -6.13 -11.83 21.98
CA ALA A 124 -5.82 -11.94 23.39
C ALA A 124 -6.25 -10.74 24.25
N PHE A 125 -6.46 -9.56 23.65
CA PHE A 125 -7.09 -8.42 24.32
C PHE A 125 -8.57 -8.67 24.60
#